data_AF-A0A1Y2ETT8-F1
#
_entry.id   AF-A0A1Y2ETT8-F1
#
_cell.length_a   1.000
_cell.length_b   1.000
_cell.length_c   1.000
_cell.angle_alpha   90.00
_cell.angle_beta   90.00
_cell.angle_gamma   90.00
#
_symmetry.space_group_name_H-M   'P 1'
#
loop_
_entity.id
_entity.type
_entity.pdbx_description
1 polymer ?
#
loop_
_entity_poly.entity_id
_entity_poly.type
_entity_poly.pdbx_seq_one_letter_code
_entity_poly.pdbx_strand_id
1 'polypeptide(L)'
;MDNYSLGRLTRGYINHEGITLRQASIIERICERIPQEFDPKLNRDFREILIKSVQQYNNTNNNINGINGRDFEISNDILNSFNSGNYFHRILNVIVKNQFECSYYFEDYSKESSWNITSNIRKSMYGLIKSRNNSINNNKGIIEEYSRNGVNISFNEVRPTFDYTYDDSSVERNYKQYLKIFDSNIEIVKKLPYYLIPVVASLRYLLKDKIEKKLLAYAEDDETYRHLPNASNYPVSYSQSKLNYYELEALIASSIAALTFTYLNKSSPYLKDTHEDTQESLINSLSHLSLNSTSTSFSSTNISSSNLTIENNIQINDQKIHQTPPFNNIYTAMTFNGNESGRYLILKNNRHLEALQNRSSSFKNAIHIYAEFKNTLIVNSYILQVLKLTENLTSFSSFYSMYCYIWEGAYYNMVDLFRRSTNNRAKITSIFKYLFNGRNMENTDNYMRKLGQIYKEMLKAIVSQ
;
A
#
# COMPACT_ATOMS: atom_id res chain seq x y z
N MET A 1 -27.54 44.63 -0.95
CA MET A 1 -26.37 43.86 -0.48
C MET A 1 -26.50 42.51 -1.13
N ASP A 2 -25.86 42.40 -2.28
CA ASP A 2 -26.49 41.71 -3.41
C ASP A 2 -25.97 40.29 -3.59
N ASN A 3 -26.93 39.39 -3.72
CA ASN A 3 -26.81 38.03 -4.21
C ASN A 3 -26.04 38.00 -5.54
N TYR A 4 -24.77 37.61 -5.50
CA TYR A 4 -24.05 37.26 -6.72
C TYR A 4 -24.49 35.89 -7.22
N SER A 5 -25.39 35.98 -8.20
CA SER A 5 -25.92 34.96 -9.09
C SER A 5 -24.94 33.85 -9.48
N LEU A 6 -25.30 32.61 -9.13
CA LEU A 6 -24.74 31.34 -9.62
C LEU A 6 -25.22 31.01 -11.05
N GLY A 7 -25.36 32.03 -11.90
CA GLY A 7 -26.14 31.95 -13.13
C GLY A 7 -25.54 32.74 -14.27
N ARG A 8 -24.26 32.50 -14.61
CA ARG A 8 -23.61 33.00 -15.84
C ARG A 8 -22.22 32.34 -16.05
N LEU A 9 -22.17 31.03 -16.23
CA LEU A 9 -20.94 30.34 -16.69
C LEU A 9 -21.18 29.34 -17.84
N THR A 10 -22.30 29.43 -18.57
CA THR A 10 -22.65 28.46 -19.64
C THR A 10 -22.66 29.02 -21.06
N ARG A 11 -22.05 30.18 -21.35
CA ARG A 11 -21.96 30.69 -22.72
C ARG A 11 -20.59 31.28 -23.00
N GLY A 12 -19.69 30.48 -23.55
CA GLY A 12 -18.46 31.00 -24.14
C GLY A 12 -17.27 30.05 -24.26
N TYR A 13 -17.34 28.83 -23.74
CA TYR A 13 -16.21 27.91 -23.82
C TYR A 13 -16.58 26.68 -24.65
N ILE A 14 -15.94 26.66 -25.83
CA ILE A 14 -15.72 25.58 -26.77
C ILE A 14 -16.17 24.22 -26.21
N ASN A 15 -17.21 23.64 -26.83
CA ASN A 15 -17.41 22.20 -26.85
C ASN A 15 -16.10 21.58 -27.39
N HIS A 16 -15.17 21.23 -26.50
CA HIS A 16 -14.09 20.33 -26.89
C HIS A 16 -14.79 19.04 -27.28
N GLU A 17 -14.78 18.73 -28.58
CA GLU A 17 -15.44 17.55 -29.12
C GLU A 17 -15.06 16.33 -28.29
N GLY A 18 -16.08 15.65 -27.77
CA GLY A 18 -15.92 14.46 -26.97
C GLY A 18 -15.42 14.71 -25.56
N ILE A 19 -15.99 15.61 -24.75
CA ILE A 19 -16.01 15.45 -23.28
C ILE A 19 -17.42 15.66 -22.74
N THR A 20 -17.82 14.85 -21.77
CA THR A 20 -19.12 14.96 -21.09
C THR A 20 -19.17 16.19 -20.17
N LEU A 21 -20.38 16.66 -19.84
CA LEU A 21 -20.59 17.77 -18.89
C LEU A 21 -19.93 17.50 -17.52
N ARG A 22 -19.95 16.24 -17.06
CA ARG A 22 -19.33 15.85 -15.79
C ARG A 22 -17.80 15.97 -15.86
N GLN A 23 -17.20 15.54 -16.96
CA GLN A 23 -15.77 15.65 -17.20
C GLN A 23 -15.32 17.10 -17.32
N ALA A 24 -16.07 17.93 -18.05
CA ALA A 24 -15.84 19.37 -18.11
C ALA A 24 -15.86 19.99 -16.70
N SER A 25 -16.83 19.62 -15.86
CA SER A 25 -16.89 20.07 -14.46
C SER A 25 -15.69 19.62 -13.62
N ILE A 26 -15.18 18.41 -13.82
CA ILE A 26 -13.97 17.92 -13.15
C ILE A 26 -12.73 18.72 -13.60
N ILE A 27 -12.59 18.95 -14.92
CA ILE A 27 -11.49 19.72 -15.50
C ILE A 27 -11.48 21.14 -14.92
N GLU A 28 -12.61 21.84 -14.89
CA GLU A 28 -12.70 23.18 -14.31
C GLU A 28 -12.30 23.18 -12.82
N ARG A 29 -12.80 22.23 -12.03
CA ARG A 29 -12.45 22.13 -10.60
C ARG A 29 -10.96 21.86 -10.36
N ILE A 30 -10.29 21.14 -11.25
CA ILE A 30 -8.84 20.95 -11.17
C ILE A 30 -8.14 22.27 -11.51
N CYS A 31 -8.54 22.91 -12.63
CA CYS A 31 -8.01 24.20 -13.06
C CYS A 31 -8.19 25.33 -12.02
N GLU A 32 -9.27 25.32 -11.26
CA GLU A 32 -9.53 26.28 -10.16
C GLU A 32 -8.59 26.08 -8.95
N ARG A 33 -8.01 24.89 -8.79
CA ARG A 33 -7.22 24.49 -7.61
C ARG A 33 -5.71 24.51 -7.83
N ILE A 34 -5.26 24.59 -9.07
CA ILE A 34 -3.85 24.78 -9.38
C ILE A 34 -3.48 26.27 -9.19
N PRO A 35 -2.30 26.58 -8.64
CA PRO A 35 -1.77 27.94 -8.67
C PRO A 35 -1.77 28.44 -10.13
N GLN A 36 -2.26 29.65 -10.37
CA GLN A 36 -2.25 30.21 -11.72
C GLN A 36 -0.81 30.42 -12.15
N GLU A 37 -0.38 29.71 -13.20
CA GLU A 37 0.93 29.96 -13.79
C GLU A 37 0.97 31.32 -14.46
N PHE A 38 2.08 32.04 -14.31
CA PHE A 38 2.28 33.35 -14.92
C PHE A 38 2.31 33.28 -16.46
N ASP A 39 2.62 32.10 -17.01
CA ASP A 39 2.59 31.85 -18.44
C ASP A 39 1.21 31.28 -18.87
N PRO A 40 0.40 32.06 -19.62
CA PRO A 40 -0.89 31.61 -20.12
C PRO A 40 -0.80 30.40 -21.06
N LYS A 41 0.37 30.18 -21.69
CA LYS A 41 0.61 29.04 -22.57
C LYS A 41 0.68 27.74 -21.77
N LEU A 42 1.42 27.73 -20.65
CA LEU A 42 1.51 26.59 -19.74
C LEU A 42 0.14 26.19 -19.17
N ASN A 43 -0.69 27.16 -18.79
CA ASN A 43 -2.06 26.89 -18.33
C ASN A 43 -2.93 26.26 -19.43
N ARG A 44 -2.76 26.70 -20.68
CA ARG A 44 -3.46 26.12 -21.84
C ARG A 44 -2.98 24.70 -22.12
N ASP A 45 -1.66 24.48 -22.16
CA ASP A 45 -1.04 23.18 -22.41
C ASP A 45 -1.45 22.17 -21.33
N PHE A 46 -1.45 22.58 -20.05
CA PHE A 46 -1.94 21.76 -18.95
C PHE A 46 -3.42 21.39 -19.14
N ARG A 47 -4.27 22.37 -19.46
CA ARG A 47 -5.71 22.13 -19.67
C ARG A 47 -5.95 21.20 -20.87
N GLU A 48 -5.20 21.34 -21.96
CA GLU A 48 -5.27 20.45 -23.12
C GLU A 48 -4.83 19.03 -22.78
N ILE A 49 -3.73 18.86 -22.02
CA ILE A 49 -3.29 17.55 -21.53
C ILE A 49 -4.36 16.93 -20.62
N LEU A 50 -4.98 17.73 -19.75
CA LEU A 50 -6.03 17.27 -18.86
C LEU A 50 -7.29 16.86 -19.63
N ILE A 51 -7.69 17.63 -20.65
CA ILE A 51 -8.77 17.24 -21.57
C ILE A 51 -8.43 15.91 -22.24
N LYS A 52 -7.24 15.78 -22.85
CA LYS A 52 -6.79 14.53 -23.49
C LYS A 52 -6.79 13.35 -22.52
N SER A 53 -6.33 13.57 -21.29
CA SER A 53 -6.32 12.55 -20.23
C SER A 53 -7.74 12.12 -19.84
N VAL A 54 -8.65 13.08 -19.65
CA VAL A 54 -10.04 12.78 -19.28
C VAL A 54 -10.80 12.15 -20.45
N GLN A 55 -10.48 12.51 -21.69
CA GLN A 55 -11.03 11.92 -22.91
C GLN A 55 -10.75 10.43 -23.03
N GLN A 56 -9.64 9.94 -22.48
CA GLN A 56 -9.35 8.49 -22.40
C GLN A 56 -10.43 7.72 -21.63
N TYR A 57 -11.25 8.41 -20.82
CA TYR A 57 -12.34 7.83 -20.04
C TYR A 57 -13.72 8.02 -20.68
N ASN A 58 -13.83 8.56 -21.90
CA ASN A 58 -15.06 8.52 -22.70
C ASN A 58 -15.32 7.10 -23.19
N ASN A 59 -15.67 6.22 -22.25
CA ASN A 59 -16.06 4.85 -22.51
C ASN A 59 -17.51 4.72 -22.98
N THR A 60 -18.06 5.74 -23.64
CA THR A 60 -19.29 5.59 -24.42
C THR A 60 -18.92 5.30 -25.87
N ASN A 61 -18.89 4.00 -26.19
CA ASN A 61 -18.93 3.43 -27.54
C ASN A 61 -17.65 3.45 -28.37
N ASN A 62 -16.72 2.50 -28.16
CA ASN A 62 -16.26 1.63 -29.27
C ASN A 62 -15.30 0.47 -28.93
N ASN A 63 -14.87 0.27 -27.68
CA ASN A 63 -14.13 -0.96 -27.33
C ASN A 63 -14.86 -1.94 -26.40
N ILE A 64 -16.09 -1.62 -25.98
CA ILE A 64 -17.03 -2.64 -25.47
C ILE A 64 -17.76 -3.32 -26.64
N ASN A 65 -17.91 -2.65 -27.78
CA ASN A 65 -18.42 -3.29 -29.01
C ASN A 65 -17.42 -4.25 -29.68
N GLY A 66 -16.14 -4.24 -29.25
CA GLY A 66 -15.17 -5.31 -29.57
C GLY A 66 -15.33 -6.56 -28.69
N ILE A 67 -16.20 -6.51 -27.67
CA ILE A 67 -16.60 -7.67 -26.85
C ILE A 67 -17.78 -8.41 -27.51
N ASN A 68 -18.31 -7.93 -28.64
CA ASN A 68 -19.42 -8.55 -29.37
C ASN A 68 -19.05 -9.84 -30.13
N GLY A 69 -18.05 -10.59 -29.67
CA GLY A 69 -17.64 -11.86 -30.28
C GLY A 69 -17.28 -12.97 -29.30
N ARG A 70 -17.31 -12.73 -27.99
CA ARG A 70 -17.20 -13.80 -26.99
C ARG A 70 -18.16 -13.49 -25.84
N ASP A 71 -19.09 -14.41 -25.58
CA ASP A 71 -19.98 -14.41 -24.43
C ASP A 71 -19.15 -14.58 -23.13
N PHE A 72 -18.45 -13.53 -22.71
CA PHE A 72 -17.87 -13.49 -21.37
C PHE A 72 -18.97 -13.10 -20.39
N GLU A 73 -19.58 -14.11 -19.78
CA GLU A 73 -20.48 -13.91 -18.66
C GLU A 73 -19.66 -13.41 -17.46
N ILE A 74 -19.74 -12.11 -17.20
CA ILE A 74 -19.17 -11.49 -16.00
C ILE A 74 -20.24 -11.60 -14.91
N SER A 75 -19.86 -12.17 -13.77
CA SER A 75 -20.77 -12.25 -12.61
C SER A 75 -21.27 -10.85 -12.22
N ASN A 76 -22.57 -10.76 -11.92
CA ASN A 76 -23.21 -9.52 -11.50
C ASN A 76 -22.53 -8.90 -10.26
N ASP A 77 -22.03 -9.75 -9.36
CA ASP A 77 -21.25 -9.32 -8.20
C ASP A 77 -20.01 -8.50 -8.60
N ILE A 78 -19.18 -8.98 -9.52
CA ILE A 78 -17.99 -8.27 -10.00
C ILE A 78 -18.37 -6.98 -10.73
N LEU A 79 -19.44 -7.00 -11.54
CA LEU A 79 -19.94 -5.80 -12.22
C LEU A 79 -20.40 -4.74 -11.20
N ASN A 80 -21.07 -5.15 -10.13
CA ASN A 80 -21.50 -4.26 -9.06
C ASN A 80 -20.30 -3.68 -8.29
N SER A 81 -19.30 -4.50 -7.96
CA SER A 81 -18.04 -4.05 -7.36
C SER A 81 -17.31 -3.04 -8.26
N PHE A 82 -17.29 -3.27 -9.58
CA PHE A 82 -16.67 -2.35 -10.54
C PHE A 82 -17.42 -1.02 -10.62
N ASN A 83 -18.74 -1.06 -10.78
CA ASN A 83 -19.57 0.14 -10.89
C ASN A 83 -19.57 0.99 -9.60
N SER A 84 -19.34 0.37 -8.45
CA SER A 84 -19.17 1.06 -7.16
C SER A 84 -17.76 1.61 -6.92
N GLY A 85 -16.81 1.36 -7.83
CA GLY A 85 -15.42 1.78 -7.69
C GLY A 85 -14.58 0.91 -6.75
N ASN A 86 -15.13 -0.22 -6.28
CA ASN A 86 -14.46 -1.17 -5.39
C ASN A 86 -13.63 -2.22 -6.15
N TYR A 87 -13.70 -2.24 -7.49
CA TYR A 87 -12.95 -3.15 -8.35
C TYR A 87 -12.15 -2.36 -9.39
N PHE A 88 -10.83 -2.56 -9.41
CA PHE A 88 -9.98 -1.84 -10.36
C PHE A 88 -10.15 -2.38 -11.78
N HIS A 89 -10.19 -1.47 -12.76
CA HIS A 89 -10.33 -1.81 -14.18
C HIS A 89 -9.27 -2.83 -14.67
N ARG A 90 -8.06 -2.83 -14.08
CA ARG A 90 -7.01 -3.80 -14.43
C ARG A 90 -7.38 -5.22 -14.08
N ILE A 91 -8.09 -5.42 -12.97
CA ILE A 91 -8.58 -6.72 -12.55
C ILE A 91 -9.70 -7.16 -13.51
N LEU A 92 -10.56 -6.23 -13.93
CA LEU A 92 -11.61 -6.50 -14.92
C LEU A 92 -11.04 -6.91 -16.29
N ASN A 93 -9.92 -6.32 -16.73
CA ASN A 93 -9.24 -6.72 -17.97
C ASN A 93 -8.79 -8.20 -17.97
N VAL A 94 -8.47 -8.78 -16.81
CA VAL A 94 -8.14 -10.21 -16.69
C VAL A 94 -9.36 -11.08 -17.02
N ILE A 95 -10.57 -10.61 -16.72
CA ILE A 95 -11.82 -11.32 -17.03
C ILE A 95 -12.15 -11.14 -18.50
N VAL A 96 -12.21 -9.88 -18.96
CA VAL A 96 -12.74 -9.51 -20.27
C VAL A 96 -11.77 -9.81 -21.41
N LYS A 97 -10.47 -9.55 -21.19
CA LYS A 97 -9.45 -9.62 -22.25
C LYS A 97 -8.42 -10.74 -22.02
N ASN A 98 -8.43 -11.39 -20.86
CA ASN A 98 -7.31 -12.21 -20.38
C ASN A 98 -5.98 -11.44 -20.39
N GLN A 99 -6.01 -10.14 -20.11
CA GLN A 99 -4.83 -9.28 -20.17
C GLN A 99 -4.59 -8.59 -18.82
N PHE A 100 -3.31 -8.44 -18.47
CA PHE A 100 -2.88 -7.66 -17.33
C PHE A 100 -1.69 -6.77 -17.68
N GLU A 101 -1.83 -5.47 -17.44
CA GLU A 101 -0.79 -4.49 -17.74
C GLU A 101 -0.03 -4.11 -16.46
N CYS A 102 1.27 -4.40 -16.46
CA CYS A 102 2.21 -4.03 -15.42
C CYS A 102 2.73 -2.60 -15.68
N SER A 103 2.19 -1.61 -14.98
CA SER A 103 2.67 -0.23 -15.16
C SER A 103 3.94 0.02 -14.37
N TYR A 104 4.93 0.55 -15.05
CA TYR A 104 6.21 0.91 -14.49
C TYR A 104 6.10 2.22 -13.68
N TYR A 105 6.74 2.24 -12.52
CA TYR A 105 6.86 3.42 -11.66
C TYR A 105 8.31 3.56 -11.23
N PHE A 106 8.97 4.65 -11.67
CA PHE A 106 10.35 5.01 -11.34
C PHE A 106 11.23 3.80 -11.02
N GLU A 107 11.60 3.03 -12.04
CA GLU A 107 12.47 1.86 -11.90
C GLU A 107 13.71 1.99 -12.78
N ASP A 108 14.80 1.33 -12.38
CA ASP A 108 16.02 1.24 -13.18
C ASP A 108 15.84 0.32 -14.39
N TYR A 109 15.83 0.88 -15.60
CA TYR A 109 15.68 0.14 -16.87
C TYR A 109 16.79 -0.86 -17.15
N SER A 110 17.97 -0.69 -16.52
CA SER A 110 19.07 -1.66 -16.63
C SER A 110 18.85 -2.94 -15.82
N LYS A 111 17.85 -2.94 -14.93
CA LYS A 111 17.43 -4.10 -14.14
C LYS A 111 16.23 -4.80 -14.76
N GLU A 112 15.95 -6.00 -14.28
CA GLU A 112 14.69 -6.69 -14.53
C GLU A 112 13.48 -5.86 -14.09
N SER A 113 12.30 -6.15 -14.65
CA SER A 113 11.07 -5.46 -14.25
C SER A 113 10.82 -5.63 -12.75
N SER A 114 10.55 -4.53 -12.05
CA SER A 114 10.15 -4.55 -10.64
C SER A 114 8.84 -5.31 -10.42
N TRP A 115 8.07 -5.62 -11.47
CA TRP A 115 6.91 -6.49 -11.37
C TRP A 115 7.28 -7.97 -11.24
N ASN A 116 8.51 -8.38 -11.56
CA ASN A 116 8.92 -9.77 -11.42
C ASN A 116 8.81 -10.27 -9.96
N ILE A 117 8.93 -9.34 -8.99
CA ILE A 117 8.77 -9.62 -7.56
C ILE A 117 7.39 -10.22 -7.24
N THR A 118 6.32 -9.79 -7.91
CA THR A 118 4.95 -10.25 -7.63
C THR A 118 4.44 -11.32 -8.58
N SER A 119 5.31 -11.90 -9.42
CA SER A 119 4.91 -12.87 -10.45
C SER A 119 4.13 -14.07 -9.89
N ASN A 120 4.56 -14.62 -8.76
CA ASN A 120 3.89 -15.77 -8.13
C ASN A 120 2.51 -15.40 -7.56
N ILE A 121 2.43 -14.31 -6.78
CA ILE A 121 1.15 -13.89 -6.19
C ILE A 121 0.15 -13.37 -7.24
N ARG A 122 0.61 -12.84 -8.38
CA ARG A 122 -0.28 -12.51 -9.50
C ARG A 122 -0.91 -13.75 -10.13
N LYS A 123 -0.18 -14.86 -10.27
CA LYS A 123 -0.77 -16.13 -10.74
C LYS A 123 -1.91 -16.59 -9.83
N SER A 124 -1.73 -16.48 -8.50
CA SER A 124 -2.76 -16.79 -7.52
C SER A 124 -3.94 -15.83 -7.61
N MET A 125 -3.66 -14.53 -7.77
CA MET A 125 -4.68 -13.51 -8.00
C MET A 125 -5.52 -13.81 -9.25
N TYR A 126 -4.91 -14.21 -10.38
CA TYR A 126 -5.65 -14.60 -11.58
C TYR A 126 -6.54 -15.82 -11.35
N GLY A 127 -6.05 -16.82 -10.61
CA GLY A 127 -6.85 -17.99 -10.23
C GLY A 127 -8.07 -17.59 -9.40
N LEU A 128 -7.88 -16.70 -8.43
CA LEU A 128 -8.97 -16.16 -7.61
C LEU A 128 -9.98 -15.34 -8.43
N ILE A 129 -9.53 -14.50 -9.37
CA ILE A 129 -10.41 -13.72 -10.25
C ILE A 129 -11.32 -14.66 -11.05
N LYS A 130 -10.73 -15.71 -11.66
CA LYS A 130 -11.48 -16.70 -12.43
C LYS A 130 -12.42 -17.52 -11.55
N SER A 131 -11.97 -17.90 -10.35
CA SER A 131 -12.78 -18.59 -9.34
C SER A 131 -13.99 -17.77 -8.90
N ARG A 132 -13.82 -16.47 -8.62
CA ARG A 132 -14.93 -15.58 -8.22
C ARG A 132 -15.92 -15.35 -9.35
N ASN A 133 -15.45 -15.29 -10.60
CA ASN A 133 -16.34 -15.09 -11.75
C ASN A 133 -17.17 -16.35 -12.11
N ASN A 134 -17.09 -17.45 -11.34
CA ASN A 134 -17.74 -18.74 -11.62
C ASN A 134 -17.55 -19.28 -13.04
N SER A 135 -16.53 -18.79 -13.76
CA SER A 135 -16.20 -19.20 -15.12
C SER A 135 -15.33 -20.46 -15.06
N ILE A 136 -15.82 -21.47 -14.34
CA ILE A 136 -15.09 -22.73 -14.05
C ILE A 136 -15.01 -23.59 -15.32
N ASN A 137 -15.94 -23.44 -16.26
CA ASN A 137 -16.13 -24.44 -17.31
C ASN A 137 -15.36 -24.22 -18.61
N ASN A 138 -14.57 -23.16 -18.83
CA ASN A 138 -13.94 -23.05 -20.16
C ASN A 138 -12.56 -22.44 -20.33
N ASN A 139 -11.83 -22.01 -19.30
CA ASN A 139 -10.44 -21.62 -19.55
C ASN A 139 -9.54 -21.74 -18.32
N LYS A 140 -8.66 -22.77 -18.35
CA LYS A 140 -7.26 -22.66 -17.90
C LYS A 140 -6.51 -21.62 -18.76
N GLY A 141 -7.14 -20.46 -18.94
CA GLY A 141 -6.80 -19.47 -19.94
C GLY A 141 -5.45 -18.88 -19.61
N ILE A 142 -4.64 -18.74 -20.65
CA ILE A 142 -3.42 -17.98 -20.59
C ILE A 142 -3.81 -16.51 -20.34
N ILE A 143 -3.17 -15.89 -19.36
CA ILE A 143 -3.22 -14.44 -19.15
C ILE A 143 -2.03 -13.83 -19.85
N GLU A 144 -2.29 -12.83 -20.67
CA GLU A 144 -1.30 -12.03 -21.34
C GLU A 144 -0.81 -10.92 -20.40
N GLU A 145 0.41 -11.06 -19.88
CA GLU A 145 1.06 -10.02 -19.09
C GLU A 145 1.90 -9.11 -19.97
N TYR A 146 1.54 -7.83 -20.03
CA TYR A 146 2.39 -6.81 -20.64
C TYR A 146 3.30 -6.23 -19.57
N SER A 147 4.60 -6.45 -19.72
CA SER A 147 5.61 -6.01 -18.78
C SER A 147 6.87 -5.55 -19.49
N ARG A 148 7.64 -4.72 -18.81
CA ARG A 148 8.89 -4.21 -19.35
C ARG A 148 9.96 -5.32 -19.47
N ASN A 149 10.70 -5.30 -20.58
CA ASN A 149 11.96 -6.01 -20.77
C ASN A 149 13.01 -5.01 -21.28
N GLY A 150 13.91 -4.57 -20.40
CA GLY A 150 14.84 -3.48 -20.71
C GLY A 150 14.09 -2.18 -20.96
N VAL A 151 14.27 -1.57 -22.13
CA VAL A 151 13.54 -0.35 -22.55
C VAL A 151 12.24 -0.64 -23.29
N ASN A 152 11.99 -1.90 -23.64
CA ASN A 152 10.84 -2.30 -24.46
C ASN A 152 9.72 -2.86 -23.60
N ILE A 153 8.49 -2.79 -24.10
CA ILE A 153 7.37 -3.55 -23.57
C ILE A 153 7.37 -4.91 -24.25
N SER A 154 7.28 -5.96 -23.44
CA SER A 154 7.19 -7.34 -23.88
C SER A 154 5.92 -7.96 -23.34
N PHE A 155 5.50 -9.03 -24.01
CA PHE A 155 4.36 -9.84 -23.62
C PHE A 155 4.85 -11.18 -23.11
N ASN A 156 4.25 -11.64 -22.01
CA ASN A 156 4.50 -12.96 -21.43
C ASN A 156 3.18 -13.69 -21.19
N GLU A 157 3.14 -14.97 -21.53
CA GLU A 157 2.03 -15.86 -21.21
C GLU A 157 2.15 -16.37 -19.77
N VAL A 158 1.13 -16.11 -18.97
CA VAL A 158 1.09 -16.52 -17.57
C VAL A 158 -0.12 -17.42 -17.33
N ARG A 159 0.14 -18.61 -16.77
CA ARG A 159 -0.91 -19.53 -16.37
C ARG A 159 -1.35 -19.25 -14.93
N PRO A 160 -2.65 -19.02 -14.67
CA PRO A 160 -3.17 -18.91 -13.32
C PRO A 160 -2.90 -20.16 -12.49
N THR A 161 -2.70 -19.98 -11.18
CA THR A 161 -2.63 -21.08 -10.19
C THR A 161 -3.95 -21.12 -9.43
N PHE A 162 -4.56 -22.31 -9.33
CA PHE A 162 -5.87 -22.51 -8.70
C PHE A 162 -5.77 -23.11 -7.29
N ASP A 163 -4.66 -22.85 -6.60
CA ASP A 163 -4.42 -23.32 -5.23
C ASP A 163 -5.33 -22.66 -4.19
N TYR A 164 -6.03 -21.60 -4.59
CA TYR A 164 -6.94 -20.80 -3.78
C TYR A 164 -8.28 -20.61 -4.51
N THR A 165 -9.37 -20.64 -3.75
CA THR A 165 -10.73 -20.54 -4.26
C THR A 165 -11.49 -19.49 -3.48
N TYR A 166 -12.10 -18.54 -4.17
CA TYR A 166 -12.99 -17.57 -3.52
C TYR A 166 -14.13 -18.29 -2.79
N ASP A 167 -14.41 -17.91 -1.53
CA ASP A 167 -15.52 -18.45 -0.75
C ASP A 167 -16.48 -17.31 -0.38
N ASP A 168 -17.65 -17.30 -1.01
CA ASP A 168 -18.67 -16.27 -0.77
C ASP A 168 -19.30 -16.37 0.62
N SER A 169 -19.16 -17.52 1.30
CA SER A 169 -19.82 -17.78 2.58
C SER A 169 -19.02 -17.36 3.81
N SER A 170 -17.71 -17.06 3.68
CA SER A 170 -16.85 -16.85 4.84
C SER A 170 -15.76 -15.80 4.63
N VAL A 171 -15.95 -14.63 5.24
CA VAL A 171 -14.95 -13.56 5.33
C VAL A 171 -13.65 -14.05 5.96
N GLU A 172 -13.74 -14.82 7.05
CA GLU A 172 -12.57 -15.36 7.75
C GLU A 172 -11.79 -16.36 6.88
N ARG A 173 -12.47 -17.20 6.08
CA ARG A 173 -11.78 -18.10 5.15
C ARG A 173 -11.07 -17.32 4.05
N ASN A 174 -11.71 -16.31 3.48
CA ASN A 174 -11.09 -15.42 2.49
C ASN A 174 -9.89 -14.67 3.09
N TYR A 175 -9.99 -14.21 4.34
CA TYR A 175 -8.88 -13.59 5.05
C TYR A 175 -7.70 -14.55 5.29
N LYS A 176 -7.98 -15.80 5.69
CA LYS A 176 -6.95 -16.85 5.78
C LYS A 176 -6.28 -17.13 4.44
N GLN A 177 -7.03 -17.13 3.34
CA GLN A 177 -6.47 -17.29 1.99
C GLN A 177 -5.57 -16.12 1.61
N TYR A 178 -6.02 -14.88 1.86
CA TYR A 178 -5.20 -13.69 1.69
C TYR A 178 -3.85 -13.82 2.40
N LEU A 179 -3.84 -14.20 3.67
CA LEU A 179 -2.60 -14.40 4.42
C LEU A 179 -1.75 -15.55 3.87
N LYS A 180 -2.35 -16.62 3.37
CA LYS A 180 -1.61 -17.74 2.77
C LYS A 180 -0.90 -17.34 1.47
N ILE A 181 -1.52 -16.52 0.63
CA ILE A 181 -0.93 -16.06 -0.64
C ILE A 181 0.36 -15.25 -0.39
N PHE A 182 0.39 -14.45 0.67
CA PHE A 182 1.57 -13.69 1.09
C PHE A 182 2.49 -14.46 2.05
N ASP A 183 2.28 -15.76 2.24
CA ASP A 183 3.02 -16.61 3.18
C ASP A 183 3.16 -15.97 4.59
N SER A 184 2.03 -15.44 5.05
CA SER A 184 1.85 -14.59 6.23
C SER A 184 0.75 -15.13 7.17
N ASN A 185 0.26 -16.35 6.94
CA ASN A 185 -0.76 -17.01 7.78
C ASN A 185 -0.17 -17.60 9.07
N ILE A 186 0.58 -16.77 9.80
CA ILE A 186 1.26 -17.12 11.05
C ILE A 186 0.70 -16.31 12.22
N GLU A 187 0.80 -16.88 13.41
CA GLU A 187 0.21 -16.35 14.64
C GLU A 187 0.63 -14.90 14.93
N ILE A 188 1.93 -14.60 14.79
CA ILE A 188 2.47 -13.27 15.08
C ILE A 188 1.92 -12.19 14.14
N VAL A 189 1.66 -12.52 12.87
CA VAL A 189 1.06 -11.59 11.91
C VAL A 189 -0.41 -11.37 12.22
N LYS A 190 -1.17 -12.42 12.56
CA LYS A 190 -2.60 -12.33 12.89
C LYS A 190 -2.88 -11.50 14.14
N LYS A 191 -1.92 -11.46 15.08
CA LYS A 191 -2.00 -10.68 16.31
C LYS A 191 -1.69 -9.19 16.13
N LEU A 192 -1.13 -8.79 14.99
CA LEU A 192 -0.95 -7.38 14.70
C LEU A 192 -2.31 -6.68 14.58
N PRO A 193 -2.40 -5.37 14.90
CA PRO A 193 -3.56 -4.57 14.54
C PRO A 193 -3.88 -4.73 13.04
N TYR A 194 -5.15 -4.92 12.69
CA TYR A 194 -5.57 -5.24 11.31
C TYR A 194 -4.96 -4.29 10.28
N TYR A 195 -4.78 -3.02 10.63
CA TYR A 195 -4.29 -2.01 9.72
C TYR A 195 -2.77 -2.10 9.44
N LEU A 196 -2.00 -2.86 10.22
CA LEU A 196 -0.59 -3.15 9.94
C LEU A 196 -0.42 -4.40 9.05
N ILE A 197 -1.41 -5.29 9.05
CA ILE A 197 -1.31 -6.61 8.42
C ILE A 197 -1.03 -6.51 6.91
N PRO A 198 -1.70 -5.64 6.12
CA PRO A 198 -1.40 -5.56 4.68
C PRO A 198 0.02 -5.12 4.34
N VAL A 199 0.55 -4.19 5.13
CA VAL A 199 1.92 -3.69 4.98
C VAL A 199 2.92 -4.77 5.38
N VAL A 200 2.70 -5.43 6.52
CA VAL A 200 3.56 -6.52 6.99
C VAL A 200 3.55 -7.70 6.04
N ALA A 201 2.38 -8.12 5.54
CA ALA A 201 2.26 -9.19 4.56
C ALA A 201 3.03 -8.87 3.27
N SER A 202 2.95 -7.62 2.80
CA SER A 202 3.67 -7.16 1.61
C SER A 202 5.19 -7.15 1.82
N LEU A 203 5.67 -6.61 2.95
CA LEU A 203 7.10 -6.56 3.26
C LEU A 203 7.69 -7.95 3.54
N ARG A 204 6.91 -8.82 4.20
CA ARG A 204 7.28 -10.22 4.44
C ARG A 204 7.42 -10.98 3.13
N TYR A 205 6.47 -10.83 2.21
CA TYR A 205 6.56 -11.44 0.88
C TYR A 205 7.77 -10.93 0.10
N LEU A 206 8.01 -9.61 0.08
CA LEU A 206 9.20 -9.01 -0.53
C LEU A 206 10.49 -9.63 0.04
N LEU A 207 10.60 -9.73 1.36
CA LEU A 207 11.76 -10.33 2.03
C LEU A 207 11.95 -11.81 1.64
N LYS A 208 10.87 -12.60 1.67
CA LYS A 208 10.92 -14.03 1.32
C LYS A 208 11.37 -14.26 -0.12
N ASP A 209 10.79 -13.55 -1.09
CA ASP A 209 11.22 -13.66 -2.49
C ASP A 209 12.70 -13.26 -2.66
N LYS A 210 13.17 -12.21 -1.96
CA LYS A 210 14.58 -11.83 -1.96
C LYS A 210 15.48 -12.89 -1.33
N ILE A 211 15.05 -13.57 -0.28
CA ILE A 211 15.80 -14.69 0.32
C ILE A 211 15.89 -15.87 -0.64
N GLU A 212 14.78 -16.28 -1.24
CA GLU A 212 14.71 -17.40 -2.20
C GLU A 212 15.65 -17.17 -3.39
N LYS A 213 15.73 -15.92 -3.87
CA LYS A 213 16.62 -15.51 -4.95
C LYS A 213 18.06 -15.22 -4.50
N LYS A 214 18.39 -15.38 -3.22
CA LYS A 214 19.69 -15.02 -2.64
C LYS A 214 20.09 -13.56 -2.92
N LEU A 215 19.13 -12.65 -2.77
CA LEU A 215 19.26 -11.21 -2.98
C LEU A 215 19.21 -10.39 -1.67
N LEU A 216 19.06 -11.03 -0.51
CA LEU A 216 19.11 -10.35 0.78
C LEU A 216 20.55 -10.19 1.28
N ALA A 217 20.97 -8.96 1.58
CA ALA A 217 22.29 -8.64 2.13
C ALA A 217 22.19 -8.05 3.54
N TYR A 218 22.85 -8.69 4.51
CA TYR A 218 22.93 -8.24 5.90
C TYR A 218 24.29 -8.59 6.52
N ALA A 219 24.65 -7.91 7.62
CA ALA A 219 25.91 -8.12 8.32
C ALA A 219 25.91 -9.46 9.07
N GLU A 220 27.04 -10.18 9.07
CA GLU A 220 27.11 -11.53 9.68
C GLU A 220 26.83 -11.54 11.19
N ASP A 221 27.11 -10.43 11.87
CA ASP A 221 26.86 -10.21 13.29
C ASP A 221 25.46 -9.66 13.60
N ASP A 222 24.59 -9.45 12.59
CA ASP A 222 23.24 -8.97 12.80
C ASP A 222 22.32 -10.09 13.31
N GLU A 223 22.14 -10.15 14.63
CA GLU A 223 21.24 -11.08 15.30
C GLU A 223 19.79 -11.06 14.80
N THR A 224 19.35 -9.95 14.20
CA THR A 224 17.97 -9.80 13.71
C THR A 224 17.73 -10.63 12.45
N TYR A 225 18.78 -10.83 11.64
CA TYR A 225 18.70 -11.51 10.35
C TYR A 225 19.54 -12.77 10.28
N ARG A 226 20.38 -13.06 11.30
CA ARG A 226 21.29 -14.23 11.30
C ARG A 226 20.61 -15.59 11.10
N HIS A 227 19.33 -15.71 11.41
CA HIS A 227 18.55 -16.93 11.22
C HIS A 227 17.99 -17.09 9.80
N LEU A 228 18.12 -16.05 8.97
CA LEU A 228 17.74 -16.07 7.56
C LEU A 228 18.96 -16.51 6.71
N PRO A 229 18.76 -16.99 5.47
CA PRO A 229 19.86 -17.24 4.54
C PRO A 229 20.52 -15.95 4.03
N ASN A 230 21.86 -15.83 4.11
CA ASN A 230 22.62 -14.68 3.61
C ASN A 230 23.07 -14.84 2.15
N ALA A 231 23.09 -13.74 1.39
CA ALA A 231 23.62 -13.67 0.03
C ALA A 231 25.12 -13.34 -0.07
N SER A 232 25.84 -13.17 1.06
CA SER A 232 27.17 -12.52 1.12
C SER A 232 28.25 -13.08 0.17
N ASN A 233 28.11 -14.31 -0.34
CA ASN A 233 29.11 -14.98 -1.19
C ASN A 233 28.63 -15.41 -2.59
N TYR A 234 27.43 -15.02 -3.05
CA TYR A 234 26.94 -15.44 -4.37
C TYR A 234 27.20 -14.38 -5.46
N PRO A 235 27.66 -14.78 -6.66
CA PRO A 235 27.69 -13.89 -7.81
C PRO A 235 26.24 -13.56 -8.18
N VAL A 236 25.79 -12.37 -7.77
CA VAL A 236 24.45 -11.88 -8.11
C VAL A 236 24.48 -11.36 -9.53
N SER A 237 23.49 -11.76 -10.33
CA SER A 237 23.29 -11.20 -11.67
C SER A 237 23.20 -9.67 -11.56
N TYR A 238 23.95 -8.95 -12.39
CA TYR A 238 23.88 -7.48 -12.47
C TYR A 238 22.47 -6.96 -12.78
N SER A 239 21.57 -7.81 -13.33
CA SER A 239 20.18 -7.46 -13.64
C SER A 239 19.26 -7.38 -12.42
N GLN A 240 19.66 -7.94 -11.27
CA GLN A 240 18.78 -8.08 -10.10
C GLN A 240 19.13 -7.07 -9.00
N SER A 241 18.10 -6.57 -8.32
CA SER A 241 18.26 -5.66 -7.19
C SER A 241 18.49 -6.44 -5.89
N LYS A 242 19.59 -6.13 -5.19
CA LYS A 242 19.84 -6.64 -3.85
C LYS A 242 19.03 -5.84 -2.85
N LEU A 243 18.37 -6.52 -1.90
CA LEU A 243 17.73 -5.89 -0.75
C LEU A 243 18.73 -5.88 0.40
N ASN A 244 19.24 -4.71 0.75
CA ASN A 244 20.04 -4.56 1.96
C ASN A 244 19.12 -4.49 3.18
N TYR A 245 19.57 -5.01 4.33
CA TYR A 245 18.78 -4.96 5.57
C TYR A 245 18.31 -3.53 5.92
N TYR A 246 19.18 -2.52 5.74
CA TYR A 246 18.85 -1.13 5.99
C TYR A 246 17.79 -0.57 5.03
N GLU A 247 17.64 -1.12 3.83
CA GLU A 247 16.56 -0.75 2.89
C GLU A 247 15.24 -1.33 3.35
N LEU A 248 15.23 -2.59 3.83
CA LEU A 248 14.04 -3.19 4.43
C LEU A 248 13.59 -2.41 5.67
N GLU A 249 14.52 -2.07 6.56
CA GLU A 249 14.26 -1.25 7.74
C GLU A 249 13.69 0.13 7.37
N ALA A 250 14.26 0.78 6.34
CA ALA A 250 13.72 2.04 5.82
C ALA A 250 12.32 1.88 5.22
N LEU A 251 12.01 0.77 4.53
CA LEU A 251 10.66 0.49 4.03
C LEU A 251 9.64 0.33 5.18
N ILE A 252 9.99 -0.39 6.25
CA ILE A 252 9.14 -0.53 7.44
C ILE A 252 8.87 0.85 8.06
N ALA A 253 9.94 1.62 8.33
CA ALA A 253 9.83 2.92 8.98
C ALA A 253 9.05 3.93 8.12
N SER A 254 9.25 3.92 6.80
CA SER A 254 8.52 4.81 5.88
C SER A 254 7.04 4.44 5.77
N SER A 255 6.70 3.14 5.87
CA SER A 255 5.31 2.68 5.93
C SER A 255 4.62 3.16 7.21
N ILE A 256 5.32 3.12 8.35
CA ILE A 256 4.82 3.67 9.62
C ILE A 256 4.60 5.18 9.50
N ALA A 257 5.54 5.91 8.90
CA ALA A 257 5.38 7.34 8.64
C ALA A 257 4.14 7.62 7.76
N ALA A 258 3.91 6.82 6.72
CA ALA A 258 2.72 6.93 5.87
C ALA A 258 1.41 6.63 6.63
N LEU A 259 1.43 5.66 7.55
CA LEU A 259 0.27 5.34 8.39
C LEU A 259 -0.08 6.47 9.37
N THR A 260 0.82 7.41 9.65
CA THR A 260 0.50 8.60 10.50
C THR A 260 -0.47 9.59 9.87
N PHE A 261 -0.88 9.37 8.62
CA PHE A 261 -1.97 10.10 7.98
C PHE A 261 -3.33 9.62 8.41
N THR A 262 -3.45 8.33 8.67
CA THR A 262 -4.72 7.64 8.89
C THR A 262 -4.68 6.99 10.27
N TYR A 263 -4.40 5.70 10.33
CA TYR A 263 -4.51 4.85 11.52
C TYR A 263 -3.57 5.23 12.66
N LEU A 264 -2.40 5.82 12.36
CA LEU A 264 -1.42 6.24 13.36
C LEU A 264 -1.43 7.75 13.63
N ASN A 265 -2.36 8.51 13.07
CA ASN A 265 -2.43 9.96 13.28
C ASN A 265 -2.72 10.27 14.77
N LYS A 266 -1.89 11.08 15.44
CA LYS A 266 -2.10 11.42 16.87
C LYS A 266 -3.30 12.33 17.10
N SER A 267 -3.63 13.20 16.15
CA SER A 267 -4.84 14.03 16.22
C SER A 267 -6.09 13.20 16.04
N SER A 268 -5.95 11.95 15.58
CA SER A 268 -7.06 11.04 15.59
C SER A 268 -7.54 10.80 17.03
N PRO A 269 -8.86 10.73 17.27
CA PRO A 269 -9.43 10.24 18.53
C PRO A 269 -8.75 8.96 19.07
N TYR A 270 -8.10 8.15 18.21
CA TYR A 270 -7.27 6.98 18.57
C TYR A 270 -6.25 7.19 19.69
N LEU A 271 -5.81 8.44 19.91
CA LEU A 271 -4.63 8.77 20.71
C LEU A 271 -4.87 9.87 21.76
N LYS A 272 -6.07 10.45 21.83
CA LYS A 272 -6.38 11.58 22.73
C LYS A 272 -6.82 11.17 24.14
N ASP A 273 -7.44 10.00 24.32
CA ASP A 273 -8.04 9.60 25.62
C ASP A 273 -7.30 8.51 26.40
N THR A 274 -6.10 8.11 26.00
CA THR A 274 -5.28 7.26 26.86
C THR A 274 -4.57 8.12 27.89
N HIS A 275 -5.16 8.27 29.08
CA HIS A 275 -4.40 8.53 30.31
C HIS A 275 -3.13 7.65 30.33
N GLU A 276 -2.03 8.16 30.88
CA GLU A 276 -0.71 7.50 30.88
C GLU A 276 -0.77 6.02 31.31
N ASP A 277 -1.72 5.64 32.17
CA ASP A 277 -1.94 4.28 32.67
C ASP A 277 -2.46 3.26 31.62
N THR A 278 -3.05 3.69 30.50
CA THR A 278 -3.52 2.76 29.42
C THR A 278 -2.60 2.73 28.20
N GLN A 279 -1.64 3.66 28.09
CA GLN A 279 -0.52 3.47 27.15
C GLN A 279 0.29 2.24 27.53
N GLU A 280 0.44 1.98 28.83
CA GLU A 280 1.02 0.75 29.33
C GLU A 280 0.18 -0.47 28.94
N SER A 281 -1.15 -0.39 28.88
CA SER A 281 -2.01 -1.49 28.41
C SER A 281 -1.82 -1.84 26.92
N LEU A 282 -1.68 -0.86 26.01
CA LEU A 282 -1.39 -1.14 24.60
C LEU A 282 0.03 -1.69 24.42
N ILE A 283 0.99 -1.12 25.16
CA ILE A 283 2.38 -1.56 25.17
C ILE A 283 2.49 -2.96 25.79
N ASN A 284 1.70 -3.27 26.82
CA ASN A 284 1.63 -4.57 27.46
C ASN A 284 0.92 -5.58 26.55
N SER A 285 -0.14 -5.18 25.85
CA SER A 285 -0.80 -6.03 24.85
C SER A 285 0.16 -6.40 23.69
N LEU A 286 1.03 -5.46 23.30
CA LEU A 286 2.05 -5.70 22.27
C LEU A 286 3.30 -6.42 22.83
N SER A 287 3.72 -6.13 24.06
CA SER A 287 4.90 -6.74 24.69
C SER A 287 4.64 -8.18 25.16
N HIS A 288 3.40 -8.53 25.52
CA HIS A 288 2.97 -9.91 25.77
C HIS A 288 2.93 -10.78 24.49
N LEU A 289 3.15 -10.21 23.30
CA LEU A 289 3.48 -10.97 22.09
C LEU A 289 4.93 -11.48 22.09
N SER A 290 5.74 -11.07 23.07
CA SER A 290 7.01 -11.72 23.41
C SER A 290 6.73 -13.08 24.03
N LEU A 291 6.90 -14.13 23.23
CA LEU A 291 7.07 -15.51 23.69
C LEU A 291 8.27 -15.56 24.64
N ASN A 292 8.02 -15.32 25.93
CA ASN A 292 8.80 -15.76 27.09
C ASN A 292 8.05 -15.30 28.34
N SER A 293 7.02 -16.05 28.73
CA SER A 293 6.27 -15.83 29.96
C SER A 293 6.95 -16.51 31.14
N THR A 294 7.52 -15.70 32.04
CA THR A 294 7.53 -16.01 33.48
C THR A 294 6.62 -15.03 34.19
N SER A 295 5.46 -15.57 34.56
CA SER A 295 4.49 -15.15 35.58
C SER A 295 4.77 -13.86 36.37
N THR A 296 3.92 -12.85 36.16
CA THR A 296 3.29 -12.10 37.25
C THR A 296 1.89 -11.64 36.82
N SER A 297 0.95 -11.83 37.74
CA SER A 297 -0.49 -11.74 37.59
C SER A 297 -1.01 -10.32 37.32
N PHE A 298 -1.58 -10.12 36.15
CA PHE A 298 -2.65 -9.15 35.93
C PHE A 298 -3.80 -9.87 35.24
N SER A 299 -5.03 -9.62 35.73
CA SER A 299 -6.27 -10.21 35.24
C SER A 299 -6.63 -9.69 33.85
N SER A 300 -5.94 -10.17 32.83
CA SER A 300 -6.43 -10.14 31.46
C SER A 300 -7.33 -11.36 31.27
N THR A 301 -8.52 -11.14 30.72
CA THR A 301 -9.35 -12.20 30.17
C THR A 301 -8.48 -13.00 29.19
N ASN A 302 -8.18 -14.25 29.55
CA ASN A 302 -7.47 -15.21 28.71
C ASN A 302 -8.30 -15.47 27.45
N ILE A 303 -8.17 -14.61 26.44
CA ILE A 303 -8.63 -14.90 25.09
C ILE A 303 -7.68 -15.99 24.60
N SER A 304 -8.14 -17.24 24.62
CA SER A 304 -7.42 -18.36 24.04
C SER A 304 -6.98 -17.99 22.63
N SER A 305 -5.68 -18.10 22.36
CA SER A 305 -5.03 -17.73 21.09
C SER A 305 -5.68 -18.36 19.84
N SER A 306 -6.44 -19.44 20.01
CA SER A 306 -7.11 -20.18 18.94
C SER A 306 -8.27 -19.44 18.25
N ASN A 307 -8.79 -18.32 18.77
CA ASN A 307 -10.01 -17.67 18.27
C ASN A 307 -9.89 -16.18 17.89
N LEU A 308 -8.70 -15.67 17.53
CA LEU A 308 -8.58 -14.29 17.07
C LEU A 308 -8.99 -14.17 15.58
N THR A 309 -10.30 -14.03 15.33
CA THR A 309 -10.84 -13.76 13.99
C THR A 309 -10.47 -12.34 13.53
N ILE A 310 -10.49 -12.09 12.22
CA ILE A 310 -10.23 -10.75 11.70
C ILE A 310 -11.29 -9.73 12.15
N GLU A 311 -12.53 -10.15 12.27
CA GLU A 311 -13.62 -9.32 12.79
C GLU A 311 -13.38 -8.92 14.24
N ASN A 312 -12.94 -9.86 15.09
CA ASN A 312 -12.55 -9.55 16.47
C ASN A 312 -11.35 -8.61 16.51
N ASN A 313 -10.35 -8.80 15.63
CA ASN A 313 -9.21 -7.91 15.54
C ASN A 313 -9.63 -6.49 15.14
N ILE A 314 -10.49 -6.35 14.13
CA ILE A 314 -11.10 -5.07 13.74
C ILE A 314 -11.86 -4.49 14.93
N GLN A 315 -12.77 -5.24 15.54
CA GLN A 315 -13.58 -4.78 16.67
C GLN A 315 -12.72 -4.33 17.85
N ILE A 316 -11.65 -5.03 18.23
CA ILE A 316 -10.76 -4.60 19.33
C ILE A 316 -10.03 -3.30 18.99
N ASN A 317 -9.62 -3.15 17.74
CA ASN A 317 -8.91 -1.96 17.30
C ASN A 317 -9.86 -0.79 16.97
N ASP A 318 -11.11 -1.08 16.61
CA ASP A 318 -12.19 -0.14 16.27
C ASP A 318 -13.07 0.22 17.49
N GLN A 319 -13.18 -0.60 18.53
CA GLN A 319 -13.89 -0.25 19.77
C GLN A 319 -13.16 0.86 20.54
N LYS A 320 -11.85 0.95 20.35
CA LYS A 320 -11.04 2.09 20.79
C LYS A 320 -11.33 3.38 19.99
N ILE A 321 -12.20 3.34 18.97
CA ILE A 321 -12.45 4.41 17.98
C ILE A 321 -13.84 5.08 18.16
N HIS A 322 -14.74 4.50 18.96
CA HIS A 322 -16.20 4.73 18.90
C HIS A 322 -16.79 6.13 19.20
N GLN A 323 -16.01 7.21 19.27
CA GLN A 323 -16.58 8.54 19.51
C GLN A 323 -16.54 9.52 18.32
N THR A 324 -16.05 9.12 17.14
CA THR A 324 -16.05 10.01 15.96
C THR A 324 -16.03 9.23 14.64
N PRO A 325 -16.54 9.79 13.52
CA PRO A 325 -16.67 9.08 12.26
C PRO A 325 -15.30 8.60 11.72
N PRO A 326 -15.27 7.52 10.92
CA PRO A 326 -14.03 6.83 10.59
C PRO A 326 -13.03 7.71 9.83
N PHE A 327 -11.96 8.11 10.51
CA PHE A 327 -10.79 8.82 9.98
C PHE A 327 -9.85 7.92 9.15
N ASN A 328 -10.36 6.81 8.61
CA ASN A 328 -9.53 5.81 7.95
C ASN A 328 -9.17 6.20 6.52
N ASN A 329 -9.94 7.08 5.87
CA ASN A 329 -9.65 7.57 4.51
C ASN A 329 -8.75 8.81 4.56
N ILE A 330 -7.65 8.80 3.79
CA ILE A 330 -6.74 9.94 3.62
C ILE A 330 -7.49 11.22 3.24
N TYR A 331 -8.47 11.14 2.35
CA TYR A 331 -9.28 12.29 1.96
C TYR A 331 -9.98 12.89 3.18
N THR A 332 -10.71 12.07 3.95
CA THR A 332 -11.39 12.52 5.16
C THR A 332 -10.40 13.09 6.18
N ALA A 333 -9.26 12.43 6.38
CA ALA A 333 -8.21 12.91 7.27
C ALA A 333 -7.65 14.27 6.82
N MET A 334 -7.53 14.51 5.51
CA MET A 334 -7.07 15.78 4.95
C MET A 334 -8.16 16.87 4.96
N THR A 335 -9.45 16.54 4.82
CA THR A 335 -10.53 17.51 4.68
C THR A 335 -11.24 17.87 5.99
N PHE A 336 -11.30 16.97 6.97
CA PHE A 336 -12.23 17.11 8.10
C PHE A 336 -11.81 18.17 9.13
N ASN A 337 -10.52 18.46 9.33
CA ASN A 337 -10.10 19.56 10.21
C ASN A 337 -9.28 20.59 9.42
N GLY A 338 -9.99 21.50 8.74
CA GLY A 338 -9.42 22.70 8.13
C GLY A 338 -8.33 23.30 9.04
N ASN A 339 -7.11 23.41 8.51
CA ASN A 339 -5.88 23.88 9.15
C ASN A 339 -5.29 23.02 10.30
N GLU A 340 -6.07 22.22 11.05
CA GLU A 340 -5.59 21.49 12.24
C GLU A 340 -5.32 19.98 12.04
N SER A 341 -5.93 19.29 11.06
CA SER A 341 -5.68 17.86 10.74
C SER A 341 -4.77 17.70 9.53
N GLY A 342 -3.57 18.25 9.66
CA GLY A 342 -2.51 17.88 8.76
C GLY A 342 -1.93 16.51 9.10
N ARG A 343 -0.97 16.11 8.27
CA ARG A 343 0.06 15.12 8.61
C ARG A 343 0.56 15.33 10.03
N TYR A 344 0.56 14.27 10.83
CA TYR A 344 1.11 14.38 12.18
C TYR A 344 2.63 14.53 12.16
N LEU A 345 3.29 13.71 11.32
CA LEU A 345 4.70 13.82 11.04
C LEU A 345 4.95 14.68 9.81
N ILE A 346 5.76 15.71 9.96
CA ILE A 346 6.21 16.59 8.88
C ILE A 346 7.72 16.39 8.73
N LEU A 347 8.17 15.99 7.55
CA LEU A 347 9.59 15.80 7.27
C LEU A 347 10.32 17.16 7.41
N LYS A 348 11.39 17.21 8.22
CA LYS A 348 12.10 18.46 8.57
C LYS A 348 12.80 19.09 7.39
N ASN A 349 13.41 18.28 6.52
CA ASN A 349 14.16 18.70 5.36
C ASN A 349 14.19 17.60 4.29
N ASN A 350 14.05 17.96 3.02
CA ASN A 350 14.22 17.05 1.88
C ASN A 350 15.70 16.88 1.46
N ARG A 351 16.64 17.58 2.12
CA ARG A 351 18.06 17.69 1.71
C ARG A 351 18.81 16.35 1.64
N HIS A 352 18.33 15.27 2.28
CA HIS A 352 19.03 14.00 2.22
C HIS A 352 18.88 13.28 0.87
N LEU A 353 17.89 13.67 0.06
CA LEU A 353 17.74 13.12 -1.29
C LEU A 353 18.97 13.46 -2.15
N GLU A 354 19.51 14.68 -2.06
CA GLU A 354 20.71 15.10 -2.79
C GLU A 354 21.93 14.26 -2.39
N ALA A 355 22.09 13.98 -1.10
CA ALA A 355 23.18 13.16 -0.60
C ALA A 355 23.12 11.70 -1.10
N LEU A 356 21.91 11.16 -1.26
CA LEU A 356 21.70 9.84 -1.84
C LEU A 356 21.91 9.87 -3.36
N GLN A 357 21.42 10.90 -4.06
CA GLN A 357 21.60 11.11 -5.51
C GLN A 357 23.08 11.17 -5.92
N ASN A 358 23.93 11.79 -5.08
CA ASN A 358 25.38 11.82 -5.28
C ASN A 358 26.03 10.42 -5.26
N ARG A 359 25.30 9.38 -4.83
CA ARG A 359 25.71 7.97 -4.83
C ARG A 359 24.85 7.18 -5.83
N SER A 360 25.13 7.38 -7.11
CA SER A 360 24.28 6.90 -8.23
C SER A 360 23.86 5.43 -8.12
N SER A 361 24.76 4.50 -7.77
CA SER A 361 24.44 3.07 -7.68
C SER A 361 23.50 2.73 -6.52
N SER A 362 23.76 3.25 -5.31
CA SER A 362 22.91 3.04 -4.14
C SER A 362 21.53 3.68 -4.33
N PHE A 363 21.47 4.86 -4.94
CA PHE A 363 20.20 5.53 -5.23
C PHE A 363 19.36 4.74 -6.24
N LYS A 364 19.96 4.30 -7.35
CA LYS A 364 19.29 3.44 -8.34
C LYS A 364 18.77 2.13 -7.71
N ASN A 365 19.53 1.55 -6.78
CA ASN A 365 19.06 0.38 -6.04
C ASN A 365 17.86 0.70 -5.16
N ALA A 366 17.94 1.76 -4.35
CA ALA A 366 16.84 2.17 -3.49
C ALA A 366 15.55 2.45 -4.27
N ILE A 367 15.65 3.18 -5.39
CA ILE A 367 14.54 3.42 -6.33
C ILE A 367 13.90 2.10 -6.77
N HIS A 368 14.72 1.15 -7.22
CA HIS A 368 14.22 -0.12 -7.73
C HIS A 368 13.58 -0.97 -6.63
N ILE A 369 14.17 -1.03 -5.44
CA ILE A 369 13.58 -1.71 -4.26
C ILE A 369 12.24 -1.09 -3.88
N TYR A 370 12.12 0.24 -3.95
CA TYR A 370 10.86 0.92 -3.68
C TYR A 370 9.79 0.57 -4.73
N ALA A 371 10.15 0.50 -6.00
CA ALA A 371 9.25 0.08 -7.07
C ALA A 371 8.73 -1.36 -6.87
N GLU A 372 9.62 -2.29 -6.48
CA GLU A 372 9.23 -3.67 -6.15
C GLU A 372 8.25 -3.73 -4.97
N PHE A 373 8.53 -2.97 -3.90
CA PHE A 373 7.62 -2.89 -2.76
C PHE A 373 6.26 -2.32 -3.15
N LYS A 374 6.24 -1.23 -3.93
CA LYS A 374 5.02 -0.62 -4.45
C LYS A 374 4.19 -1.61 -5.26
N ASN A 375 4.82 -2.39 -6.16
CA ASN A 375 4.12 -3.40 -6.93
C ASN A 375 3.53 -4.50 -6.03
N THR A 376 4.24 -4.87 -4.95
CA THR A 376 3.73 -5.80 -3.94
C THR A 376 2.46 -5.30 -3.28
N LEU A 377 2.41 -4.01 -2.93
CA LEU A 377 1.23 -3.39 -2.32
C LEU A 377 0.07 -3.24 -3.30
N ILE A 378 0.34 -2.93 -4.56
CA ILE A 378 -0.69 -2.88 -5.61
C ILE A 378 -1.35 -4.25 -5.75
N VAL A 379 -0.56 -5.32 -5.86
CA VAL A 379 -1.12 -6.69 -5.94
C VAL A 379 -1.82 -7.09 -4.65
N ASN A 380 -1.31 -6.68 -3.49
CA ASN A 380 -1.98 -6.86 -2.20
C ASN A 380 -3.39 -6.24 -2.21
N SER A 381 -3.51 -5.02 -2.71
CA SER A 381 -4.79 -4.32 -2.90
C SER A 381 -5.73 -5.12 -3.79
N TYR A 382 -5.23 -5.62 -4.92
CA TYR A 382 -6.05 -6.36 -5.87
C TYR A 382 -6.55 -7.67 -5.27
N ILE A 383 -5.71 -8.38 -4.52
CA ILE A 383 -6.14 -9.61 -3.84
C ILE A 383 -7.20 -9.32 -2.76
N LEU A 384 -7.07 -8.22 -2.00
CA LEU A 384 -8.10 -7.79 -1.05
C LEU A 384 -9.45 -7.53 -1.75
N GLN A 385 -9.45 -6.92 -2.95
CA GLN A 385 -10.66 -6.69 -3.76
C GLN A 385 -11.27 -7.99 -4.24
N VAL A 386 -10.43 -8.84 -4.84
CA VAL A 386 -10.88 -10.10 -5.44
C VAL A 386 -11.53 -10.98 -4.38
N LEU A 387 -11.00 -10.99 -3.16
CA LEU A 387 -11.55 -11.73 -2.01
C LEU A 387 -12.70 -11.01 -1.28
N LYS A 388 -13.20 -9.88 -1.80
CA LYS A 388 -14.23 -9.01 -1.18
C LYS A 388 -13.92 -8.54 0.23
N LEU A 389 -12.65 -8.59 0.66
CA LEU A 389 -12.28 -8.24 2.04
C LEU A 389 -12.55 -6.77 2.32
N THR A 390 -12.47 -5.88 1.34
CA THR A 390 -12.75 -4.46 1.56
C THR A 390 -14.21 -4.07 1.47
N GLU A 391 -15.04 -4.93 0.88
CA GLU A 391 -16.49 -4.75 0.84
C GLU A 391 -17.09 -5.30 2.14
N ASN A 392 -16.67 -6.51 2.52
CA ASN A 392 -17.16 -7.19 3.71
C ASN A 392 -16.56 -6.61 5.00
N LEU A 393 -15.31 -6.13 4.96
CA LEU A 393 -14.64 -5.43 6.06
C LEU A 393 -14.28 -4.02 5.61
N THR A 394 -15.22 -3.10 5.75
CA THR A 394 -15.07 -1.70 5.30
C THR A 394 -13.87 -0.99 5.91
N SER A 395 -13.38 -1.43 7.07
CA SER A 395 -12.12 -0.97 7.70
C SER A 395 -10.88 -1.19 6.82
N PHE A 396 -10.93 -2.10 5.84
CA PHE A 396 -9.87 -2.29 4.85
C PHE A 396 -10.02 -1.41 3.59
N SER A 397 -11.17 -0.77 3.37
CA SER A 397 -11.42 0.03 2.15
C SER A 397 -10.42 1.19 1.97
N SER A 398 -9.92 1.75 3.06
CA SER A 398 -8.94 2.83 3.06
C SER A 398 -7.58 2.43 2.49
N PHE A 399 -7.21 1.15 2.52
CA PHE A 399 -5.93 0.70 1.97
C PHE A 399 -5.77 1.07 0.50
N TYR A 400 -6.85 1.08 -0.29
CA TYR A 400 -6.82 1.53 -1.69
C TYR A 400 -6.28 2.94 -1.87
N SER A 401 -6.65 3.85 -0.98
CA SER A 401 -6.20 5.23 -1.03
C SER A 401 -4.77 5.42 -0.51
N MET A 402 -4.31 4.51 0.36
CA MET A 402 -3.02 4.63 1.04
C MET A 402 -1.83 4.26 0.15
N TYR A 403 -1.99 3.26 -0.71
CA TYR A 403 -0.87 2.76 -1.52
C TYR A 403 -0.38 3.74 -2.59
N CYS A 404 -1.21 4.73 -2.97
CA CYS A 404 -0.81 5.79 -3.90
C CYS A 404 0.19 6.79 -3.28
N TYR A 405 0.30 6.84 -1.94
CA TYR A 405 1.02 7.90 -1.22
C TYR A 405 1.97 7.38 -0.16
N ILE A 406 2.45 6.14 -0.25
CA ILE A 406 3.61 5.75 0.55
C ILE A 406 4.71 6.76 0.24
N TRP A 407 5.29 7.33 1.29
CA TRP A 407 6.21 8.44 1.15
C TRP A 407 7.52 7.92 0.62
N GLU A 408 7.60 7.85 -0.71
CA GLU A 408 8.84 7.73 -1.47
C GLU A 408 9.90 8.69 -0.92
N GLY A 409 9.49 9.94 -0.65
CA GLY A 409 10.34 10.93 0.01
C GLY A 409 10.82 10.49 1.40
N ALA A 410 9.96 9.94 2.26
CA ALA A 410 10.37 9.45 3.58
C ALA A 410 11.32 8.25 3.45
N TYR A 411 11.01 7.30 2.57
CA TYR A 411 11.87 6.16 2.30
C TYR A 411 13.27 6.60 1.85
N TYR A 412 13.39 7.45 0.84
CA TYR A 412 14.71 7.91 0.36
C TYR A 412 15.50 8.71 1.41
N ASN A 413 14.82 9.49 2.25
CA ASN A 413 15.48 10.17 3.38
C ASN A 413 15.91 9.19 4.49
N MET A 414 15.17 8.09 4.68
CA MET A 414 15.49 7.06 5.68
C MET A 414 16.63 6.15 5.26
N VAL A 415 16.69 5.72 3.99
CA VAL A 415 17.70 4.76 3.50
C VAL A 415 19.12 5.21 3.85
N ASP A 416 19.45 6.47 3.60
CA ASP A 416 20.79 6.99 3.88
C ASP A 416 21.09 7.03 5.40
N LEU A 417 20.08 7.34 6.22
CA LEU A 417 20.24 7.36 7.68
C LEU A 417 20.40 5.97 8.28
N PHE A 418 19.59 5.01 7.86
CA PHE A 418 19.71 3.62 8.31
C PHE A 418 21.07 3.04 7.91
N ARG A 419 21.53 3.33 6.70
CA ARG A 419 22.83 2.87 6.21
C ARG A 419 24.02 3.44 6.98
N ARG A 420 23.99 4.72 7.36
CA ARG A 420 25.06 5.37 8.17
C ARG A 420 25.02 4.96 9.64
N SER A 421 23.89 4.46 10.07
CA SER A 421 23.64 4.05 11.44
C SER A 421 24.42 2.76 11.73
N THR A 422 25.56 2.84 12.41
CA THR A 422 26.39 1.65 12.76
C THR A 422 26.06 1.01 14.11
N ASN A 423 25.54 1.73 15.13
CA ASN A 423 25.20 1.15 16.46
C ASN A 423 23.76 0.65 16.69
N ASN A 424 23.57 -0.66 16.74
CA ASN A 424 22.29 -1.38 16.85
C ASN A 424 21.24 -0.87 17.87
N ARG A 425 19.97 -0.96 17.48
CA ARG A 425 18.71 -0.97 18.29
C ARG A 425 18.24 0.30 19.03
N ALA A 426 19.08 1.30 19.32
CA ALA A 426 18.64 2.59 19.91
C ALA A 426 18.12 3.64 18.89
N LYS A 427 17.99 3.26 17.61
CA LYS A 427 17.98 4.19 16.47
C LYS A 427 16.61 4.61 15.96
N ILE A 428 15.60 3.74 15.96
CA ILE A 428 14.38 4.06 15.19
C ILE A 428 13.68 5.33 15.70
N THR A 429 13.53 5.46 17.02
CA THR A 429 12.96 6.67 17.63
C THR A 429 13.83 7.89 17.32
N SER A 430 15.16 7.75 17.35
CA SER A 430 16.09 8.82 16.99
C SER A 430 16.02 9.19 15.50
N ILE A 431 15.82 8.22 14.60
CA ILE A 431 15.61 8.44 13.16
C ILE A 431 14.31 9.20 12.94
N PHE A 432 13.21 8.79 13.59
CA PHE A 432 11.95 9.53 13.52
C PHE A 432 12.09 10.95 14.07
N LYS A 433 12.75 11.14 15.23
CA LYS A 433 13.03 12.46 15.81
C LYS A 433 13.93 13.31 14.92
N TYR A 434 14.87 12.70 14.21
CA TYR A 434 15.77 13.40 13.31
C TYR A 434 15.04 13.86 12.04
N LEU A 435 14.27 12.96 11.42
CA LEU A 435 13.62 13.21 10.15
C LEU A 435 12.32 14.02 10.26
N PHE A 436 11.58 13.92 11.35
CA PHE A 436 10.23 14.49 11.42
C PHE A 436 10.06 15.46 12.59
N ASN A 437 9.29 16.51 12.35
CA ASN A 437 8.66 17.32 13.38
C ASN A 437 7.24 16.78 13.64
N GLY A 438 6.85 16.73 14.91
CA GLY A 438 5.44 16.58 15.27
C GLY A 438 4.75 17.94 15.17
N ARG A 439 3.58 18.01 14.55
CA ARG A 439 2.77 19.23 14.54
C ARG A 439 2.20 19.51 15.95
N ASN A 440 2.37 20.73 16.47
CA ASN A 440 1.83 21.24 17.74
C ASN A 440 2.08 20.31 18.96
N MET A 441 3.27 20.32 19.57
CA MET A 441 3.54 19.34 20.64
C MET A 441 4.17 19.86 21.92
N GLU A 442 3.39 19.70 22.99
CA GLU A 442 3.82 18.97 24.18
C GLU A 442 3.85 17.44 23.90
N ASN A 443 4.85 16.72 24.42
CA ASN A 443 4.95 15.26 24.45
C ASN A 443 5.31 14.51 23.12
N THR A 444 6.17 15.06 22.25
CA THR A 444 6.63 14.42 20.99
C THR A 444 7.33 13.10 21.22
N ASP A 445 8.08 13.02 22.30
CA ASP A 445 8.94 11.89 22.59
C ASP A 445 8.17 10.59 22.83
N ASN A 446 7.04 10.66 23.55
CA ASN A 446 6.18 9.51 23.80
C ASN A 446 5.59 8.97 22.49
N TYR A 447 5.16 9.85 21.59
CA TYR A 447 4.63 9.43 20.29
C TYR A 447 5.72 8.80 19.40
N MET A 448 6.91 9.39 19.33
CA MET A 448 8.03 8.80 18.58
C MET A 448 8.49 7.45 19.18
N ARG A 449 8.37 7.27 20.50
CA ARG A 449 8.61 5.98 21.17
C ARG A 449 7.57 4.95 20.76
N LYS A 450 6.29 5.32 20.70
CA LYS A 450 5.20 4.46 20.21
C LYS A 450 5.44 4.01 18.76
N LEU A 451 5.80 4.93 17.86
CA LEU A 451 6.15 4.57 16.47
C LEU A 451 7.35 3.62 16.42
N GLY A 452 8.35 3.83 17.28
CA GLY A 452 9.49 2.93 17.43
C GLY A 452 9.11 1.53 17.96
N GLN A 453 8.08 1.40 18.78
CA GLN A 453 7.57 0.10 19.22
C GLN A 453 6.82 -0.61 18.09
N ILE A 454 5.94 0.09 17.38
CA ILE A 454 5.23 -0.44 16.20
C ILE A 454 6.24 -0.96 15.17
N TYR A 455 7.32 -0.22 14.94
CA TYR A 455 8.43 -0.65 14.10
C TYR A 455 9.02 -1.99 14.51
N LYS A 456 9.31 -2.17 15.81
CA LYS A 456 9.89 -3.41 16.32
C LYS A 456 8.94 -4.59 16.15
N GLU A 457 7.65 -4.41 16.41
CA GLU A 457 6.64 -5.46 16.23
C GLU A 457 6.47 -5.84 14.76
N MET A 458 6.41 -4.85 13.86
CA MET A 458 6.38 -5.10 12.42
C MET A 458 7.63 -5.85 11.96
N LEU A 459 8.83 -5.40 12.37
CA LEU A 459 10.09 -6.05 12.02
C LEU A 459 10.11 -7.51 12.50
N LYS A 460 9.75 -7.76 13.76
CA LYS A 460 9.66 -9.10 14.34
C LYS A 460 8.70 -10.00 13.56
N ALA A 461 7.51 -9.49 13.20
CA ALA A 461 6.56 -10.24 12.38
C ALA A 461 7.09 -10.53 10.97
N ILE A 462 7.77 -9.56 10.34
CA ILE A 462 8.35 -9.69 9.00
C ILE A 462 9.46 -10.76 8.97
N VAL A 463 10.37 -10.78 9.95
CA VAL A 463 11.52 -11.70 9.97
C VAL A 463 11.24 -13.06 10.61
N SER A 464 10.07 -13.24 11.24
CA SER A 464 9.68 -14.53 11.82
C SER A 464 9.63 -15.65 10.75
N GLN A 465 9.79 -16.92 11.12
CA GLN A 465 9.68 -18.03 10.16
C GLN A 465 8.25 -18.55 10.08
#